data_AF-A0A2E5LR99-F1
#
_entry.id   AF-A0A2E5LR99-F1
#
_cell.length_a   1.000
_cell.length_b   1.000
_cell.length_c   1.000
_cell.angle_alpha   90.00
_cell.angle_beta   90.00
_cell.angle_gamma   90.00
#
_symmetry.space_group_name_H-M   'P 1'
#
loop_
_entity.id
_entity.type
_entity.pdbx_description
1 polymer ?
#
loop_
_entity_poly.entity_id
_entity_poly.type
_entity_poly.pdbx_seq_one_letter_code
_entity_poly.pdbx_strand_id
1 'polypeptide(L)'
;RGVRLTDMAKTFRPYAERCVESIRQAKDVIGAEKASSGGVLNIASARVIGTYSLPFIVHKFKTKYPNVNVHINIGRSSDVLEMVLNEDVQVGLGRELTHPDILTMHLYNEDVMLATSPDHPFAIKGEASIYEIAREPLILYDRESSYFVLISQVCREAGISPIVEMTLDSVEATKHMVELGMGISFLPKVAVRAEVERGSLSLIPMQDGHLVSLPTALMLREAHHYSPTVLAFLDVVKEFHRLDTDLLNA
;
A
#
# COMPACT_ATOMS: atom_id res chain seq x y z
N ARG A 1 24.00 -32.96 11.20
CA ARG A 1 22.69 -33.63 11.42
C ARG A 1 21.62 -32.56 11.33
N GLY A 2 20.73 -32.63 10.33
CA GLY A 2 19.64 -31.66 10.17
C GLY A 2 18.38 -32.12 10.90
N VAL A 3 17.63 -31.18 11.46
CA VAL A 3 16.31 -31.43 12.03
C VAL A 3 15.28 -31.00 10.99
N ARG A 4 14.30 -31.84 10.69
CA ARG A 4 13.18 -31.52 9.79
C ARG A 4 11.89 -31.49 10.61
N LEU A 5 11.05 -30.50 10.34
CA LEU A 5 9.72 -30.39 10.92
C LEU A 5 8.83 -31.52 10.39
N THR A 6 8.07 -32.14 11.29
CA THR A 6 6.94 -33.01 10.91
C THR A 6 5.79 -32.15 10.37
N ASP A 7 4.85 -32.73 9.64
CA ASP A 7 3.72 -31.96 9.11
C ASP A 7 2.85 -31.36 10.22
N MET A 8 2.69 -32.07 11.34
CA MET A 8 2.03 -31.53 12.52
C MET A 8 2.79 -30.35 13.14
N ALA A 9 4.14 -30.37 13.12
CA ALA A 9 4.95 -29.26 13.58
C ALA A 9 4.87 -28.05 12.63
N LYS A 10 4.73 -28.25 11.31
CA LYS A 10 4.48 -27.15 10.36
C LYS A 10 3.12 -26.49 10.61
N THR A 11 2.09 -27.28 10.89
CA THR A 11 0.75 -26.77 11.24
C THR A 11 0.74 -26.03 12.58
N PHE A 12 1.48 -26.52 13.58
CA PHE A 12 1.54 -25.89 14.91
C PHE A 12 2.44 -24.65 14.96
N ARG A 13 3.46 -24.58 14.10
CA ARG A 13 4.45 -23.50 14.06
C ARG A 13 3.85 -22.08 14.13
N PRO A 14 2.87 -21.67 13.30
CA PRO A 14 2.30 -20.32 13.38
C PRO A 14 1.64 -20.03 14.74
N TYR A 15 1.05 -21.02 15.40
CA TYR A 15 0.49 -20.84 16.75
C TYR A 15 1.59 -20.65 17.79
N ALA A 16 2.65 -21.45 17.73
CA ALA A 16 3.79 -21.32 18.63
C ALA A 16 4.51 -19.96 18.46
N GLU A 17 4.70 -19.52 17.21
CA GLU A 17 5.28 -18.22 16.87
C GLU A 17 4.42 -17.09 17.44
N ARG A 18 3.09 -17.15 17.28
CA ARG A 18 2.16 -16.18 17.90
C ARG A 18 2.24 -16.17 19.43
N CYS A 19 2.25 -17.34 20.10
CA CYS A 19 2.38 -17.38 21.56
C CYS A 19 3.67 -16.75 22.07
N VAL A 20 4.80 -17.00 21.39
CA VAL A 20 6.10 -16.40 21.74
C VAL A 20 6.06 -14.89 21.52
N GLU A 21 5.45 -14.44 20.42
CA GLU A 21 5.31 -13.02 20.12
C GLU A 21 4.39 -12.33 21.13
N SER A 22 3.27 -12.93 21.55
CA SER A 22 2.41 -12.40 22.60
C SER A 22 3.16 -12.24 23.93
N ILE A 23 4.03 -13.19 24.29
CA ILE A 23 4.88 -13.07 25.49
C ILE A 23 5.90 -11.94 25.34
N ARG A 24 6.48 -11.75 24.15
CA ARG A 24 7.38 -10.63 23.86
C ARG A 24 6.65 -9.30 23.97
N GLN A 25 5.47 -9.16 23.35
CA GLN A 25 4.63 -7.98 23.43
C GLN A 25 4.23 -7.66 24.87
N ALA A 26 3.85 -8.66 25.67
CA ALA A 26 3.56 -8.47 27.08
C ALA A 26 4.77 -7.94 27.87
N LYS A 27 5.98 -8.44 27.57
CA LYS A 27 7.22 -7.91 28.16
C LYS A 27 7.50 -6.48 27.71
N ASP A 28 7.25 -6.16 26.46
CA ASP A 28 7.41 -4.80 25.93
C ASP A 28 6.42 -3.85 26.62
N VAL A 29 5.16 -4.24 26.81
CA VAL A 29 4.16 -3.45 27.55
C VAL A 29 4.58 -3.22 29.00
N ILE A 30 5.10 -4.24 29.68
CA ILE A 30 5.58 -4.14 31.08
C ILE A 30 6.87 -3.31 31.18
N GLY A 31 7.73 -3.33 30.16
CA GLY A 31 8.97 -2.55 30.11
C GLY A 31 8.81 -1.11 29.57
N ALA A 32 7.65 -0.79 28.98
CA ALA A 32 7.41 0.45 28.27
C ALA A 32 6.88 1.59 29.16
N GLU A 33 7.47 1.78 30.34
CA GLU A 33 7.33 3.08 31.01
C GLU A 33 7.90 4.24 30.17
N LYS A 34 8.66 3.96 29.10
CA LYS A 34 8.95 4.95 28.03
C LYS A 34 9.08 4.27 26.66
N ALA A 35 8.47 4.84 25.62
CA ALA A 35 8.77 4.49 24.21
C ALA A 35 10.27 4.65 23.83
N SER A 36 11.07 5.29 24.69
CA SER A 36 12.53 5.42 24.57
C SER A 36 13.32 4.18 25.02
N SER A 37 12.70 3.19 25.65
CA SER A 37 13.37 2.00 26.23
C SER A 37 13.85 0.96 25.20
N GLY A 38 13.46 1.12 23.93
CA GLY A 38 13.63 0.08 22.91
C GLY A 38 12.42 -0.86 22.84
N GLY A 39 12.28 -1.58 21.72
CA GLY A 39 11.14 -2.43 21.41
C GLY A 39 11.11 -2.80 19.92
N VAL A 40 10.12 -3.58 19.49
CA VAL A 40 9.95 -3.99 18.09
C VAL A 40 8.61 -3.50 17.53
N LEU A 41 8.64 -2.88 16.36
CA LEU A 41 7.46 -2.50 15.57
C LEU A 41 7.48 -3.26 14.24
N ASN A 42 6.54 -4.18 14.08
CA ASN A 42 6.27 -4.93 12.87
C ASN A 42 5.15 -4.24 12.09
N ILE A 43 5.45 -3.86 10.84
CA ILE A 43 4.55 -3.15 9.93
C ILE A 43 4.38 -4.00 8.68
N ALA A 44 3.15 -4.13 8.17
CA ALA A 44 2.91 -4.57 6.80
C ALA A 44 2.44 -3.39 5.94
N SER A 45 2.87 -3.34 4.68
CA SER A 45 2.52 -2.26 3.76
C SER A 45 2.25 -2.75 2.34
N ALA A 46 1.24 -2.18 1.70
CA ALA A 46 0.98 -2.39 0.28
C ALA A 46 2.14 -1.81 -0.54
N ARG A 47 2.54 -2.50 -1.61
CA ARG A 47 3.75 -2.20 -2.42
C ARG A 47 3.99 -0.71 -2.69
N VAL A 48 3.00 0.00 -3.23
CA VAL A 48 3.13 1.43 -3.56
C VAL A 48 3.37 2.29 -2.32
N ILE A 49 2.64 2.02 -1.23
CA ILE A 49 2.82 2.75 0.03
C ILE A 49 4.20 2.47 0.62
N GLY A 50 4.61 1.20 0.64
CA GLY A 50 5.90 0.75 1.15
C GLY A 50 7.10 1.36 0.41
N THR A 51 6.97 1.56 -0.91
CA THR A 51 8.01 2.16 -1.74
C THR A 51 8.03 3.69 -1.64
N TYR A 52 6.86 4.35 -1.64
CA TYR A 52 6.78 5.79 -1.90
C TYR A 52 6.38 6.67 -0.71
N SER A 53 5.66 6.14 0.28
CA SER A 53 5.15 6.92 1.42
C SER A 53 5.79 6.51 2.75
N LEU A 54 5.84 5.20 3.01
CA LEU A 54 6.32 4.62 4.26
C LEU A 54 7.76 5.01 4.63
N PRO A 55 8.73 5.14 3.69
CA PRO A 55 10.11 5.49 4.05
C PRO A 55 10.22 6.82 4.78
N PHE A 56 9.42 7.83 4.41
CA PHE A 56 9.42 9.15 5.06
C PHE A 56 8.86 9.07 6.49
N ILE A 57 7.77 8.31 6.67
CA ILE A 57 7.15 8.07 7.98
C ILE A 57 8.12 7.33 8.90
N VAL A 58 8.74 6.26 8.40
CA VAL A 58 9.71 5.45 9.16
C VAL A 58 10.97 6.25 9.50
N HIS A 59 11.47 7.08 8.57
CA HIS A 59 12.61 7.96 8.84
C HIS A 59 12.31 8.92 10.00
N LYS A 60 11.15 9.58 9.97
CA LYS A 60 10.71 10.47 11.05
C LYS A 60 10.53 9.70 12.37
N PHE A 61 9.90 8.54 12.33
CA PHE A 61 9.69 7.69 13.49
C PHE A 61 11.02 7.25 14.12
N LYS A 62 11.97 6.76 13.32
CA LYS A 62 13.30 6.36 13.80
C LYS A 62 14.14 7.53 14.31
N THR A 63 13.91 8.74 13.81
CA THR A 63 14.55 9.95 14.36
C THR A 63 14.04 10.26 15.76
N LYS A 64 12.73 10.10 16.01
CA LYS A 64 12.09 10.34 17.31
C LYS A 64 12.30 9.19 18.30
N TYR A 65 12.37 7.96 17.82
CA TYR A 65 12.48 6.73 18.59
C TYR A 65 13.62 5.83 18.08
N PRO A 66 14.89 6.25 18.24
CA PRO A 66 16.04 5.56 17.63
C PRO A 66 16.22 4.13 18.13
N ASN A 67 15.79 3.82 19.35
CA ASN A 67 15.96 2.51 19.98
C ASN A 67 14.90 1.47 19.56
N VAL A 68 13.86 1.86 18.81
CA VAL A 68 12.85 0.91 18.33
C VAL A 68 13.33 0.23 17.05
N ASN A 69 13.33 -1.10 17.03
CA ASN A 69 13.57 -1.88 15.82
C ASN A 69 12.30 -1.95 14.98
N VAL A 70 12.40 -1.64 13.69
CA VAL A 70 11.25 -1.64 12.77
C VAL A 70 11.46 -2.75 11.75
N HIS A 71 10.49 -3.65 11.62
CA HIS A 71 10.42 -4.66 10.56
C HIS A 71 9.25 -4.32 9.63
N ILE A 72 9.50 -4.41 8.32
CA ILE A 72 8.53 -4.03 7.31
C ILE A 72 8.34 -5.20 6.35
N ASN A 73 7.10 -5.67 6.22
CA ASN A 73 6.69 -6.67 5.27
C ASN A 73 5.91 -5.99 4.14
N ILE A 74 6.27 -6.27 2.90
CA ILE A 74 5.66 -5.64 1.72
C ILE A 74 4.86 -6.68 0.94
N GLY A 75 3.60 -6.37 0.65
CA GLY A 75 2.67 -7.28 -0.04
C GLY A 75 1.53 -6.56 -0.76
N ARG A 76 0.51 -7.33 -1.17
CA ARG A 76 -0.80 -6.78 -1.58
C ARG A 76 -1.56 -6.32 -0.34
N SER A 77 -2.58 -5.49 -0.53
CA SER A 77 -3.46 -5.07 0.59
C SER A 77 -4.18 -6.24 1.25
N SER A 78 -4.50 -7.30 0.51
CA SER A 78 -5.02 -8.56 1.05
C SER A 78 -4.01 -9.21 2.01
N ASP A 79 -2.75 -9.30 1.59
CA ASP A 79 -1.68 -9.89 2.40
C ASP A 79 -1.46 -9.06 3.67
N VAL A 80 -1.49 -7.72 3.55
CA VAL A 80 -1.40 -6.80 4.68
C VAL A 80 -2.53 -7.05 5.68
N LEU A 81 -3.78 -7.14 5.20
CA LEU A 81 -4.94 -7.41 6.03
C LEU A 81 -4.79 -8.76 6.76
N GLU A 82 -4.38 -9.81 6.05
CA GLU A 82 -4.16 -11.14 6.64
C GLU A 82 -3.07 -11.11 7.72
N MET A 83 -1.97 -10.40 7.50
CA MET A 83 -0.89 -10.29 8.50
C MET A 83 -1.35 -9.54 9.76
N VAL A 84 -2.19 -8.52 9.63
CA VAL A 84 -2.77 -7.81 10.79
C VAL A 84 -3.78 -8.72 11.50
N LEU A 85 -4.63 -9.43 10.75
CA LEU A 85 -5.60 -10.39 11.31
C LEU A 85 -4.91 -11.50 12.09
N ASN A 86 -3.81 -12.03 11.57
CA ASN A 86 -3.04 -13.08 12.21
C ASN A 86 -2.14 -12.57 13.35
N GLU A 87 -2.11 -11.25 13.61
CA GLU A 87 -1.22 -10.59 14.57
C GLU A 87 0.27 -10.80 14.26
N ASP A 88 0.62 -11.12 13.01
CA ASP A 88 2.02 -11.21 12.54
C ASP A 88 2.69 -9.82 12.49
N VAL A 89 1.88 -8.77 12.32
CA VAL A 89 2.28 -7.37 12.38
C VAL A 89 1.30 -6.57 13.24
N GLN A 90 1.77 -5.47 13.83
CA GLN A 90 0.91 -4.61 14.65
C GLN A 90 0.21 -3.51 13.83
N VAL A 91 0.81 -3.10 12.70
CA VAL A 91 0.28 -2.01 11.86
C VAL A 91 0.25 -2.44 10.40
N GLY A 92 -0.90 -2.33 9.76
CA GLY A 92 -1.08 -2.50 8.32
C GLY A 92 -1.29 -1.16 7.62
N LEU A 93 -0.72 -1.00 6.43
CA LEU A 93 -0.96 0.15 5.55
C LEU A 93 -1.33 -0.38 4.17
N GLY A 94 -2.56 -0.16 3.73
CA GLY A 94 -3.06 -0.76 2.50
C GLY A 94 -4.25 -0.04 1.91
N ARG A 95 -4.89 -0.63 0.91
CA ARG A 95 -6.22 -0.18 0.46
C ARG A 95 -7.23 -0.30 1.59
N GLU A 96 -8.23 0.57 1.61
CA GLU A 96 -9.31 0.49 2.58
C GLU A 96 -10.12 -0.79 2.38
N LEU A 97 -9.95 -1.74 3.31
CA LEU A 97 -10.61 -3.04 3.32
C LEU A 97 -11.35 -3.19 4.65
N THR A 98 -12.62 -3.59 4.60
CA THR A 98 -13.43 -3.76 5.81
C THR A 98 -13.34 -5.19 6.32
N HIS A 99 -13.10 -5.35 7.62
CA HIS A 99 -13.18 -6.63 8.31
C HIS A 99 -13.63 -6.39 9.76
N PRO A 100 -14.53 -7.24 10.35
CA PRO A 100 -15.06 -7.03 11.69
C PRO A 100 -13.98 -6.89 12.77
N ASP A 101 -12.95 -7.73 12.73
CA ASP A 101 -11.87 -7.72 13.74
C ASP A 101 -10.77 -6.64 13.50
N ILE A 102 -10.96 -5.75 12.52
CA ILE A 102 -9.93 -4.80 12.09
C ILE A 102 -10.45 -3.38 12.18
N LEU A 103 -9.76 -2.58 12.99
CA LEU A 103 -9.94 -1.15 12.97
C LEU A 103 -9.27 -0.57 11.73
N THR A 104 -10.08 -0.01 10.84
CA THR A 104 -9.63 0.60 9.59
C THR A 104 -9.81 2.10 9.66
N MET A 105 -8.71 2.85 9.61
CA MET A 105 -8.69 4.31 9.66
C MET A 105 -8.24 4.86 8.31
N HIS A 106 -9.10 5.63 7.66
CA HIS A 106 -8.76 6.29 6.39
C HIS A 106 -7.55 7.21 6.56
N LEU A 107 -6.63 7.18 5.59
CA LEU A 107 -5.43 8.04 5.56
C LEU A 107 -5.52 9.09 4.46
N TYR A 108 -5.73 8.64 3.23
CA TYR A 108 -5.83 9.49 2.06
C TYR A 108 -6.39 8.71 0.88
N ASN A 109 -6.75 9.47 -0.15
CA ASN A 109 -7.14 8.97 -1.46
C ASN A 109 -5.94 9.04 -2.41
N GLU A 110 -5.55 7.90 -2.97
CA GLU A 110 -4.44 7.82 -3.93
C GLU A 110 -4.93 8.11 -5.35
N ASP A 111 -4.45 9.21 -5.92
CA ASP A 111 -4.71 9.56 -7.31
C ASP A 111 -4.00 8.60 -8.28
N VAL A 112 -4.77 8.03 -9.21
CA VAL A 112 -4.29 7.24 -10.34
C VAL A 112 -4.54 8.04 -11.61
N MET A 113 -3.51 8.20 -12.43
CA MET A 113 -3.56 9.01 -13.65
C MET A 113 -3.08 8.22 -14.86
N LEU A 114 -3.56 8.56 -16.05
CA LEU A 114 -3.03 8.02 -17.28
C LEU A 114 -1.60 8.53 -17.48
N ALA A 115 -0.68 7.62 -17.78
CA ALA A 115 0.71 7.89 -18.07
C ALA A 115 1.06 7.37 -19.47
N THR A 116 1.86 8.17 -20.18
CA THR A 116 2.33 7.90 -21.54
C THR A 116 3.79 8.30 -21.67
N SER A 117 4.48 7.86 -22.73
CA SER A 117 5.76 8.45 -23.11
C SER A 117 5.56 9.92 -23.57
N PRO A 118 6.57 10.79 -23.46
CA PRO A 118 6.45 12.20 -23.84
C PRO A 118 6.15 12.42 -25.33
N ASP A 119 6.51 11.45 -26.19
CA ASP A 119 6.27 11.50 -27.63
C ASP A 119 4.87 11.01 -28.04
N HIS A 120 4.08 10.51 -27.08
CA HIS A 120 2.75 9.99 -27.35
C HIS A 120 1.78 11.10 -27.80
N PRO A 121 0.87 10.87 -28.76
CA PRO A 121 -0.10 11.88 -29.21
C PRO A 121 -0.90 12.54 -28.08
N PHE A 122 -1.25 11.79 -27.03
CA PHE A 122 -1.93 12.33 -25.85
C PHE A 122 -1.08 13.32 -25.05
N ALA A 123 0.24 13.14 -24.98
CA ALA A 123 1.14 14.08 -24.32
C ALA A 123 1.19 15.42 -25.08
N ILE A 124 1.17 15.36 -26.41
CA ILE A 124 1.13 16.54 -27.28
C ILE A 124 -0.22 17.26 -27.18
N LYS A 125 -1.32 16.49 -27.17
CA LYS A 125 -2.69 17.02 -27.04
C LYS A 125 -2.97 17.60 -25.64
N GLY A 126 -2.35 17.03 -24.60
CA GLY A 126 -2.48 17.45 -23.20
C GLY A 126 -3.66 16.85 -22.44
N GLU A 127 -4.49 16.02 -23.09
CA GLU A 127 -5.65 15.35 -22.50
C GLU A 127 -6.11 14.19 -23.39
N ALA A 128 -6.89 13.25 -22.82
CA ALA A 128 -7.49 12.15 -23.56
C ALA A 128 -8.90 11.83 -23.03
N SER A 129 -9.82 11.47 -23.93
CA SER A 129 -11.12 10.89 -23.55
C SER A 129 -10.98 9.40 -23.26
N ILE A 130 -11.90 8.84 -22.47
CA ILE A 130 -11.91 7.40 -22.17
C ILE A 130 -12.07 6.53 -23.44
N TYR A 131 -12.75 7.06 -24.46
CA TYR A 131 -12.94 6.39 -25.76
C TYR A 131 -11.68 6.37 -26.62
N GLU A 132 -10.87 7.43 -26.57
CA GLU A 132 -9.55 7.46 -27.23
C GLU A 132 -8.61 6.47 -26.54
N ILE A 133 -8.57 6.49 -25.20
CA ILE A 133 -7.74 5.58 -24.39
C ILE A 133 -8.07 4.11 -24.69
N ALA A 134 -9.35 3.77 -24.87
CA ALA A 134 -9.78 2.40 -25.16
C ALA A 134 -9.22 1.83 -26.48
N ARG A 135 -8.76 2.69 -27.39
CA ARG A 135 -8.22 2.31 -28.71
C ARG A 135 -6.70 2.19 -28.73
N GLU A 136 -6.04 2.56 -27.64
CA GLU A 136 -4.59 2.46 -27.50
C GLU A 136 -4.17 1.13 -26.84
N PRO A 137 -2.94 0.66 -27.06
CA PRO A 137 -2.40 -0.50 -26.36
C PRO A 137 -2.23 -0.20 -24.87
N LEU A 138 -3.12 -0.76 -24.05
CA LEU A 138 -3.10 -0.59 -22.61
C LEU A 138 -2.25 -1.66 -21.92
N ILE A 139 -1.42 -1.19 -20.99
CA ILE A 139 -0.70 -2.00 -20.04
C ILE A 139 -1.53 -2.02 -18.76
N LEU A 140 -2.09 -3.17 -18.41
CA LEU A 140 -2.92 -3.33 -17.22
C LEU A 140 -2.23 -4.18 -16.16
N TYR A 141 -2.86 -4.24 -14.99
CA TYR A 141 -2.40 -5.06 -13.88
C TYR A 141 -3.08 -6.42 -13.86
N ASP A 142 -2.50 -7.38 -13.16
CA ASP A 142 -3.15 -8.66 -12.89
C ASP A 142 -4.51 -8.49 -12.18
N ARG A 143 -5.37 -9.51 -12.27
CA ARG A 143 -6.76 -9.44 -11.79
C ARG A 143 -6.92 -9.26 -10.29
N GLU A 144 -5.89 -9.60 -9.51
CA GLU A 144 -5.88 -9.45 -8.05
C GLU A 144 -5.43 -8.03 -7.65
N SER A 145 -5.04 -7.19 -8.60
CA SER A 145 -4.64 -5.81 -8.35
C SER A 145 -5.86 -4.91 -8.13
N SER A 146 -5.81 -4.07 -7.10
CA SER A 146 -6.82 -3.03 -6.86
C SER A 146 -6.89 -2.03 -8.02
N TYR A 147 -5.78 -1.81 -8.74
CA TYR A 147 -5.78 -0.99 -9.96
C TYR A 147 -6.57 -1.65 -11.09
N PHE A 148 -6.43 -2.96 -11.29
CA PHE A 148 -7.19 -3.67 -12.31
C PHE A 148 -8.70 -3.58 -12.03
N VAL A 149 -9.12 -3.81 -10.78
CA VAL A 149 -10.54 -3.72 -10.39
C VAL A 149 -11.09 -2.33 -10.69
N LEU A 150 -10.36 -1.28 -10.29
CA LEU A 150 -10.79 0.11 -10.49
C LEU A 150 -10.84 0.49 -11.97
N ILE A 151 -9.79 0.21 -12.74
CA ILE A 151 -9.75 0.52 -14.19
C ILE A 151 -10.87 -0.24 -14.92
N SER A 152 -11.07 -1.51 -14.58
CA SER A 152 -12.13 -2.34 -15.16
C SER A 152 -13.53 -1.80 -14.85
N GLN A 153 -13.72 -1.25 -13.64
CA GLN A 153 -14.97 -0.59 -13.27
C GLN A 153 -15.21 0.66 -14.13
N VAL A 154 -14.20 1.54 -14.26
CA VAL A 154 -14.30 2.75 -15.09
C VAL A 154 -14.60 2.40 -16.54
N CYS A 155 -13.89 1.42 -17.12
CA CYS A 155 -14.15 0.96 -18.48
C CYS A 155 -15.59 0.43 -18.65
N ARG A 156 -16.07 -0.36 -17.68
CA ARG A 156 -17.43 -0.91 -17.70
C ARG A 156 -18.50 0.18 -17.61
N GLU A 157 -18.32 1.17 -16.73
CA GLU A 157 -19.23 2.31 -16.56
C GLU A 157 -19.30 3.17 -17.83
N ALA A 158 -18.17 3.34 -18.53
CA ALA A 158 -18.11 4.03 -19.82
C ALA A 158 -18.58 3.17 -21.02
N GLY A 159 -18.93 1.89 -20.80
CA GLY A 159 -19.37 0.97 -21.85
C GLY A 159 -18.28 0.61 -22.86
N ILE A 160 -17.01 0.68 -22.47
CA ILE A 160 -15.86 0.39 -23.33
C ILE A 160 -15.18 -0.94 -22.98
N SER A 161 -14.47 -1.51 -23.94
CA SER A 161 -13.58 -2.65 -23.75
C SER A 161 -12.18 -2.26 -24.22
N PRO A 162 -11.20 -2.11 -23.30
CA PRO A 162 -9.85 -1.69 -23.66
C PRO A 162 -9.09 -2.78 -24.41
N ILE A 163 -8.16 -2.37 -25.29
CA ILE A 163 -7.18 -3.28 -25.91
C ILE A 163 -6.05 -3.51 -24.90
N VAL A 164 -6.03 -4.69 -24.29
CA VAL A 164 -4.99 -5.06 -23.32
C VAL A 164 -3.81 -5.71 -24.03
N GLU A 165 -2.70 -4.98 -24.13
CA GLU A 165 -1.46 -5.45 -24.78
C GLU A 165 -0.61 -6.26 -23.80
N MET A 166 -0.50 -5.78 -22.55
CA MET A 166 0.33 -6.41 -21.52
C MET A 166 -0.38 -6.43 -20.17
N THR A 167 -0.03 -7.43 -19.35
CA THR A 167 -0.49 -7.55 -17.96
C THR A 167 0.72 -7.75 -17.05
N LEU A 168 0.87 -6.89 -16.03
CA LEU A 168 1.98 -6.93 -15.07
C LEU A 168 1.45 -6.88 -13.63
N ASP A 169 2.30 -7.25 -12.65
CA ASP A 169 1.97 -7.20 -11.22
C ASP A 169 2.73 -6.08 -10.47
N SER A 170 3.52 -5.28 -11.20
CA SER A 170 4.46 -4.29 -10.65
C SER A 170 4.31 -2.92 -11.31
N VAL A 171 4.08 -1.90 -10.49
CA VAL A 171 4.04 -0.48 -10.92
C VAL A 171 5.37 -0.05 -11.55
N GLU A 172 6.51 -0.49 -11.01
CA GLU A 172 7.83 -0.13 -11.57
C GLU A 172 8.06 -0.73 -12.95
N ALA A 173 7.68 -2.00 -13.14
CA ALA A 173 7.80 -2.63 -14.44
C ALA A 173 6.90 -1.95 -15.47
N THR A 174 5.65 -1.66 -15.09
CA THR A 174 4.71 -0.92 -15.94
C THR A 174 5.24 0.46 -16.32
N LYS A 175 5.79 1.22 -15.36
CA LYS A 175 6.43 2.52 -15.63
C LYS A 175 7.48 2.41 -16.74
N HIS A 176 8.42 1.47 -16.60
CA HIS A 176 9.47 1.28 -17.59
C HIS A 176 8.94 0.88 -18.98
N MET A 177 7.90 0.06 -19.05
CA MET A 177 7.29 -0.28 -20.34
C MET A 177 6.65 0.94 -21.02
N VAL A 178 6.00 1.81 -20.24
CA VAL A 178 5.42 3.07 -20.75
C VAL A 178 6.51 4.05 -21.18
N GLU A 179 7.60 4.19 -20.41
CA GLU A 179 8.75 5.02 -20.77
C GLU A 179 9.36 4.61 -22.12
N LEU A 180 9.38 3.31 -22.40
CA LEU A 180 9.86 2.73 -23.66
C LEU A 180 8.84 2.85 -24.82
N GLY A 181 7.67 3.45 -24.58
CA GLY A 181 6.64 3.64 -25.59
C GLY A 181 5.92 2.35 -26.01
N MET A 182 5.96 1.29 -25.18
CA MET A 182 5.31 0.01 -25.48
C MET A 182 3.81 -0.03 -25.16
N GLY A 183 3.24 1.12 -24.77
CA GLY A 183 1.84 1.29 -24.47
C GLY A 183 1.61 2.40 -23.48
N ILE A 184 0.35 2.54 -23.04
CA ILE A 184 -0.07 3.51 -22.04
C ILE A 184 -0.61 2.78 -20.81
N SER A 185 -0.56 3.42 -19.63
CA SER A 185 -1.05 2.79 -18.40
C SER A 185 -1.63 3.80 -17.44
N PHE A 186 -2.53 3.34 -16.58
CA PHE A 186 -2.91 4.06 -15.37
C PHE A 186 -1.88 3.78 -14.27
N LEU A 187 -1.27 4.82 -13.73
CA LEU A 187 -0.21 4.74 -12.72
C LEU A 187 -0.54 5.62 -11.51
N PRO A 188 -0.17 5.21 -10.28
CA PRO A 188 -0.28 6.07 -9.11
C PRO A 188 0.56 7.33 -9.30
N LYS A 189 -0.02 8.50 -9.06
CA LYS A 189 0.67 9.78 -9.23
C LYS A 189 1.94 9.88 -8.38
N VAL A 190 1.90 9.31 -7.17
CA VAL A 190 3.06 9.27 -6.26
C VAL A 190 4.24 8.48 -6.85
N ALA A 191 3.96 7.45 -7.65
CA ALA A 191 4.97 6.54 -8.18
C ALA A 191 5.71 7.08 -9.41
N VAL A 192 5.15 8.07 -10.10
CA VAL A 192 5.68 8.59 -11.36
C VAL A 192 6.32 9.97 -11.24
N ARG A 193 6.39 10.53 -10.03
CA ARG A 193 6.88 11.89 -9.81
C ARG A 193 8.27 12.12 -10.39
N ALA A 194 9.20 11.19 -10.16
CA ALA A 194 10.57 11.31 -10.64
C ALA A 194 10.66 11.20 -12.17
N GLU A 195 9.82 10.37 -12.79
CA GLU A 195 9.71 10.17 -14.25
C GLU A 195 9.19 11.44 -14.94
N VAL A 196 8.19 12.07 -14.33
CA VAL A 196 7.62 13.32 -14.83
C VAL A 196 8.63 14.46 -14.68
N GLU A 197 9.28 14.58 -13.52
CA GLU A 197 10.30 15.62 -13.27
C GLU A 197 11.49 15.52 -14.24
N ARG A 198 11.88 14.30 -14.64
CA ARG A 198 12.95 14.07 -15.64
C ARG A 198 12.46 14.06 -17.10
N GLY A 199 11.15 14.19 -17.32
CA GLY A 199 10.55 14.23 -18.65
C GLY A 199 10.48 12.89 -19.40
N SER A 200 10.63 11.75 -18.71
CA SER A 200 10.53 10.42 -19.34
C SER A 200 9.10 9.85 -19.36
N LEU A 201 8.20 10.40 -18.55
CA LEU A 201 6.76 10.14 -18.60
C LEU A 201 5.97 11.44 -18.63
N SER A 202 4.79 11.38 -19.25
CA SER A 202 3.80 12.45 -19.25
C SER A 202 2.49 11.95 -18.65
N LEU A 203 1.98 12.68 -17.66
CA LEU A 203 0.68 12.43 -17.03
C LEU A 203 -0.42 13.15 -17.81
N ILE A 204 -1.45 12.41 -18.20
CA ILE A 204 -2.51 12.89 -19.08
C ILE A 204 -3.82 12.97 -18.29
N PRO A 205 -4.41 14.16 -18.14
CA PRO A 205 -5.76 14.32 -17.63
C PRO A 205 -6.80 13.64 -18.53
N MET A 206 -7.81 13.04 -17.91
CA MET A 206 -8.97 12.53 -18.63
C MET A 206 -10.05 13.60 -18.76
N GLN A 207 -10.60 13.79 -19.97
CA GLN A 207 -11.59 14.84 -20.26
C GLN A 207 -12.90 14.69 -19.45
N ASP A 208 -13.37 13.46 -19.27
CA ASP A 208 -14.71 13.18 -18.74
C ASP A 208 -14.81 13.23 -17.21
N GLY A 209 -13.78 13.74 -16.52
CA GLY A 209 -13.78 13.85 -15.06
C GLY A 209 -13.79 12.51 -14.31
N HIS A 210 -13.49 11.40 -14.99
CA HIS A 210 -13.26 10.10 -14.36
C HIS A 210 -12.00 10.17 -13.48
N LEU A 211 -12.19 10.62 -12.24
CA LEU A 211 -11.16 10.59 -11.21
C LEU A 211 -11.04 9.16 -10.69
N VAL A 212 -9.87 8.59 -10.93
CA VAL A 212 -9.52 7.24 -10.53
C VAL A 212 -8.77 7.36 -9.22
N SER A 213 -9.47 7.24 -8.10
CA SER A 213 -8.87 7.32 -6.77
C SER A 213 -9.07 6.02 -6.00
N LEU A 214 -8.03 5.59 -5.31
CA LEU A 214 -8.08 4.42 -4.43
C LEU A 214 -7.95 4.85 -2.96
N PRO A 215 -8.95 4.58 -2.11
CA PRO A 215 -8.87 4.88 -0.70
C PRO A 215 -7.79 4.02 -0.04
N THR A 216 -6.94 4.67 0.74
CA THR A 216 -5.82 4.09 1.47
C THR A 216 -6.05 4.27 2.96
N ALA A 217 -5.79 3.23 3.73
CA ALA A 217 -6.08 3.18 5.16
C ALA A 217 -4.93 2.57 5.96
N LEU A 218 -4.93 2.91 7.25
CA LEU A 218 -4.19 2.23 8.29
C LEU A 218 -5.10 1.18 8.93
N MET A 219 -4.57 -0.02 9.14
CA MET A 219 -5.26 -1.15 9.72
C MET A 219 -4.60 -1.57 11.03
N LEU A 220 -5.40 -1.78 12.06
CA LEU A 220 -4.98 -2.37 13.33
C LEU A 220 -5.92 -3.53 13.67
N ARG A 221 -5.41 -4.55 14.35
CA ARG A 221 -6.27 -5.53 15.02
C ARG A 221 -7.07 -4.80 16.10
N GLU A 222 -8.39 -4.99 16.13
CA GLU A 222 -9.22 -4.43 17.19
C GLU A 222 -8.76 -4.98 18.54
N ALA A 223 -8.45 -4.09 19.49
CA ALA A 223 -7.92 -4.43 20.79
C ALA A 223 -8.26 -3.37 21.84
N HIS A 224 -8.36 -3.77 23.11
CA HIS A 224 -8.60 -2.84 24.22
C HIS A 224 -7.40 -1.94 24.55
N HIS A 225 -6.18 -2.39 24.25
CA HIS A 225 -4.95 -1.64 24.52
C HIS A 225 -3.95 -1.85 23.38
N TYR A 226 -3.39 -0.74 22.88
CA TYR A 226 -2.28 -0.77 21.93
C TYR A 226 -0.96 -0.53 22.65
N SER A 227 0.11 -1.15 22.14
CA SER A 227 1.44 -0.95 22.74
C SER A 227 1.92 0.50 22.58
N PRO A 228 2.77 1.02 23.49
CA PRO A 228 3.30 2.38 23.38
C PRO A 228 4.04 2.64 22.06
N THR A 229 4.67 1.62 21.48
CA THR A 229 5.35 1.70 20.18
C THR A 229 4.36 1.92 19.03
N VAL A 230 3.21 1.24 19.06
CA VAL A 230 2.13 1.43 18.06
C VAL A 230 1.57 2.84 18.19
N LEU A 231 1.20 3.27 19.40
CA LEU A 231 0.67 4.62 19.64
C LEU A 231 1.66 5.70 19.19
N ALA A 232 2.95 5.54 19.54
CA ALA A 232 4.02 6.43 19.10
C ALA A 232 4.18 6.48 17.57
N PHE A 233 3.94 5.37 16.87
CA PHE A 233 3.96 5.33 15.41
C PHE A 233 2.74 6.03 14.81
N LEU A 234 1.54 5.81 15.35
CA LEU A 234 0.32 6.50 14.94
C LEU A 234 0.45 8.02 15.09
N ASP A 235 1.09 8.49 16.16
CA ASP A 235 1.38 9.91 16.35
C ASP A 235 2.28 10.49 15.25
N VAL A 236 3.25 9.70 14.78
CA VAL A 236 4.10 10.12 13.66
C VAL A 236 3.31 10.11 12.35
N VAL A 237 2.45 9.11 12.11
CA VAL A 237 1.59 9.05 10.92
C VAL A 237 0.69 10.29 10.82
N LYS A 238 0.16 10.79 11.96
CA LYS A 238 -0.64 12.03 12.03
C LYS A 238 0.10 13.28 11.56
N GLU A 239 1.43 13.30 11.61
CA GLU A 239 2.22 14.43 11.10
C GLU A 239 2.23 14.46 9.55
N PHE A 240 1.94 13.34 8.88
CA PHE A 240 1.93 13.23 7.41
C PHE A 240 0.52 13.18 6.82
N HIS A 241 -0.43 12.58 7.53
CA HIS A 241 -1.78 12.32 7.05
C HIS A 241 -2.81 12.69 8.13
N ARG A 242 -4.02 13.09 7.70
CA ARG A 242 -5.15 13.23 8.62
C ARG A 242 -5.61 11.83 9.01
N LEU A 243 -5.37 11.44 10.25
CA LEU A 243 -5.77 10.16 10.80
C LEU A 243 -6.80 10.40 11.92
N ASP A 244 -8.01 9.87 11.74
CA ASP A 244 -9.04 9.88 12.77
C ASP A 244 -8.75 8.78 13.80
N THR A 245 -8.42 9.17 15.03
CA THR A 245 -8.11 8.25 16.13
C THR A 245 -9.18 8.17 17.20
N ASP A 246 -10.35 8.78 16.97
CA ASP A 246 -11.48 8.64 17.89
C ASP A 246 -11.90 7.15 17.99
N LEU A 247 -11.68 6.42 16.90
CA LEU A 247 -11.83 4.97 16.77
C LEU A 247 -10.91 4.14 17.69
N LEU A 248 -9.82 4.71 18.23
CA LEU A 248 -8.95 3.98 19.18
C LEU A 248 -9.52 3.95 20.61
N ASN A 249 -10.52 4.80 20.90
CA ASN A 249 -11.10 4.97 22.24
C ASN A 249 -12.56 4.48 22.35
N ALA A 250 -13.10 3.91 21.27
CA ALA A 250 -14.46 3.35 21.20
C ALA A 250 -14.47 1.88 21.64
#